data_AF-A0A2D8BXE3-F1
#
_entry.id   AF-A0A2D8BXE3-F1
#
_cell.length_a   1.000
_cell.length_b   1.000
_cell.length_c   1.000
_cell.angle_alpha   90.00
_cell.angle_beta   90.00
_cell.angle_gamma   90.00
#
_symmetry.space_group_name_H-M   'P 1'
#
loop_
_entity.id
_entity.type
_entity.pdbx_description
1 polymer ?
#
loop_
_entity_poly.entity_id
_entity_poly.type
_entity_poly.pdbx_seq_one_letter_code
_entity_poly.pdbx_strand_id
1 'polypeptide(L)'
;MLITTIAALALQAAELPSCDALEYEGTHEDCVLVTADGSTATFTFQPGEWGEAGNLAIAGADGETALSESFETESFFYPSLIDLDGNGFDDILVPLITGNVNTEYVLIMGGEGGYPVASREISGHTLEPVTPGLFVTHARSSAVEHFASFFTWNGEALDHEATVSITFQDEDTSVCTLATGQVGRGEDFYCAAVMNTSEETE
;
A
#
# COMPACT_ATOMS: atom_id res chain seq x y z
N MET A 1 -7.40 -37.03 11.82
CA MET A 1 -8.20 -35.96 12.43
C MET A 1 -7.55 -34.61 12.12
N LEU A 2 -7.26 -34.35 10.84
CA LEU A 2 -6.60 -33.13 10.32
C LEU A 2 -7.45 -32.42 9.25
N ILE A 3 -8.49 -33.09 8.74
CA ILE A 3 -9.33 -32.61 7.64
C ILE A 3 -10.33 -31.55 8.15
N THR A 4 -10.65 -31.56 9.45
CA THR A 4 -11.67 -30.68 10.03
C THR A 4 -11.19 -29.24 10.25
N THR A 5 -9.88 -29.00 10.35
CA THR A 5 -9.34 -27.67 10.70
C THR A 5 -9.14 -26.78 9.48
N ILE A 6 -8.71 -27.35 8.35
CA ILE A 6 -8.47 -26.58 7.11
C ILE A 6 -9.80 -26.09 6.49
N ALA A 7 -10.83 -26.95 6.50
CA ALA A 7 -12.16 -26.58 6.02
C ALA A 7 -12.83 -25.50 6.89
N ALA A 8 -12.46 -25.37 8.18
CA ALA A 8 -13.02 -24.36 9.07
C ALA A 8 -12.43 -22.97 8.80
N LEU A 9 -11.12 -22.87 8.53
CA LEU A 9 -10.45 -21.61 8.18
C LEU A 9 -10.91 -21.07 6.81
N ALA A 10 -11.03 -21.95 5.80
CA ALA A 10 -11.48 -21.56 4.46
C ALA A 10 -12.97 -21.16 4.41
N LEU A 11 -13.82 -21.72 5.29
CA LEU A 11 -15.23 -21.35 5.38
C LEU A 11 -15.44 -20.01 6.12
N GLN A 12 -14.50 -19.64 7.01
CA GLN A 12 -14.60 -18.41 7.81
C GLN A 12 -14.27 -17.15 6.98
N ALA A 13 -13.34 -17.25 6.01
CA ALA A 13 -13.05 -16.17 5.07
C ALA A 13 -14.23 -15.84 4.13
N ALA A 14 -15.12 -16.80 3.86
CA ALA A 14 -16.28 -16.61 2.98
C ALA A 14 -17.44 -15.82 3.62
N GLU A 15 -17.38 -15.53 4.92
CA GLU A 15 -18.41 -14.78 5.66
C GLU A 15 -17.98 -13.37 6.07
N LEU A 16 -16.69 -13.02 5.90
CA LEU A 16 -16.20 -11.69 6.25
C LEU A 16 -16.58 -10.66 5.17
N PRO A 17 -16.91 -9.42 5.57
CA PRO A 17 -17.06 -8.33 4.62
C PRO A 17 -15.74 -8.04 3.91
N SER A 18 -15.84 -7.51 2.69
CA SER A 18 -14.65 -7.06 1.95
C SER A 18 -14.10 -5.79 2.59
N CYS A 19 -12.78 -5.68 2.75
CA CYS A 19 -12.17 -4.53 3.43
C CYS A 19 -12.44 -3.20 2.71
N ASP A 20 -12.61 -3.21 1.37
CA ASP A 20 -12.93 -2.04 0.55
C ASP A 20 -14.39 -1.55 0.71
N ALA A 21 -15.26 -2.35 1.34
CA ALA A 21 -16.65 -2.01 1.61
C ALA A 21 -16.88 -1.43 3.00
N LEU A 22 -15.83 -1.38 3.84
CA LEU A 22 -15.92 -0.95 5.22
C LEU A 22 -15.47 0.50 5.40
N GLU A 23 -16.16 1.19 6.32
CA GLU A 23 -15.78 2.51 6.80
C GLU A 23 -15.39 2.42 8.28
N TYR A 24 -14.42 3.23 8.70
CA TYR A 24 -13.97 3.20 10.09
C TYR A 24 -14.94 3.95 11.01
N GLU A 25 -15.58 3.20 11.92
CA GLU A 25 -16.52 3.74 12.91
C GLU A 25 -15.94 3.79 14.33
N GLY A 26 -14.60 3.74 14.46
CA GLY A 26 -13.87 3.85 15.73
C GLY A 26 -13.11 2.60 16.16
N THR A 27 -13.36 1.47 15.50
CA THR A 27 -12.57 0.22 15.56
C THR A 27 -12.66 -0.47 14.20
N HIS A 28 -11.65 -1.22 13.81
CA HIS A 28 -11.73 -2.02 12.59
C HIS A 28 -12.55 -3.30 12.83
N GLU A 29 -13.38 -3.65 11.85
CA GLU A 29 -14.01 -4.96 11.76
C GLU A 29 -13.09 -5.95 11.04
N ASP A 30 -13.14 -7.22 11.41
CA ASP A 30 -12.46 -8.28 10.67
C ASP A 30 -12.96 -8.29 9.21
N CYS A 31 -12.04 -8.38 8.27
CA CYS A 31 -12.35 -8.22 6.85
C CYS A 31 -11.46 -9.08 5.97
N VAL A 32 -11.83 -9.17 4.69
CA VAL A 32 -11.11 -9.95 3.69
C VAL A 32 -10.84 -9.14 2.43
N LEU A 33 -9.72 -9.39 1.77
CA LEU A 33 -9.44 -8.96 0.40
C LEU A 33 -9.25 -10.21 -0.47
N VAL A 34 -9.85 -10.20 -1.66
CA VAL A 34 -9.65 -11.25 -2.67
C VAL A 34 -8.92 -10.63 -3.84
N THR A 35 -7.72 -11.13 -4.10
CA THR A 35 -6.84 -10.65 -5.17
C THR A 35 -7.25 -11.23 -6.53
N ALA A 36 -6.79 -10.59 -7.61
CA ALA A 36 -7.09 -10.96 -8.98
C ALA A 36 -6.67 -12.40 -9.35
N ASP A 37 -5.64 -12.95 -8.69
CA ASP A 37 -5.16 -14.31 -8.90
C ASP A 37 -5.96 -15.38 -8.12
N GLY A 38 -6.92 -14.93 -7.29
CA GLY A 38 -7.77 -15.78 -6.46
C GLY A 38 -7.23 -16.02 -5.04
N SER A 39 -6.07 -15.47 -4.68
CA SER A 39 -5.56 -15.50 -3.31
C SER A 39 -6.41 -14.63 -2.38
N THR A 40 -6.49 -15.01 -1.11
CA THR A 40 -7.34 -14.36 -0.11
C THR A 40 -6.48 -13.86 1.05
N ALA A 41 -6.55 -12.55 1.35
CA ALA A 41 -5.91 -11.92 2.49
C ALA A 41 -6.97 -11.64 3.58
N THR A 42 -6.89 -12.36 4.69
CA THR A 42 -7.78 -12.19 5.85
C THR A 42 -7.12 -11.32 6.90
N PHE A 43 -7.86 -10.32 7.38
CA PHE A 43 -7.42 -9.40 8.42
C PHE A 43 -8.30 -9.58 9.65
N THR A 44 -7.67 -9.79 10.80
CA THR A 44 -8.36 -9.83 12.09
C THR A 44 -7.81 -8.76 13.01
N PHE A 45 -8.69 -8.02 13.68
CA PHE A 45 -8.33 -6.90 14.54
C PHE A 45 -8.76 -7.16 15.98
N GLN A 46 -7.97 -6.65 16.92
CA GLN A 46 -8.25 -6.72 18.34
C GLN A 46 -7.73 -5.47 19.05
N PRO A 47 -8.36 -5.04 20.16
CA PRO A 47 -7.85 -3.92 20.93
C PRO A 47 -6.39 -4.12 21.35
N GLY A 48 -5.54 -3.13 21.06
CA GLY A 48 -4.13 -3.07 21.42
C GLY A 48 -3.83 -2.03 22.49
N GLU A 49 -2.54 -1.90 22.87
CA GLU A 49 -2.10 -0.90 23.85
C GLU A 49 -2.11 0.52 23.28
N TRP A 50 -1.72 0.65 22.02
CA TRP A 50 -1.54 1.93 21.31
C TRP A 50 -2.42 1.99 20.05
N GLY A 51 -3.66 1.49 20.11
CA GLY A 51 -4.53 1.35 18.94
C GLY A 51 -5.09 -0.06 18.85
N GLU A 52 -4.97 -0.68 17.70
CA GLU A 52 -5.40 -2.06 17.45
C GLU A 52 -4.21 -2.95 17.08
N ALA A 53 -4.20 -4.18 17.58
CA ALA A 53 -3.34 -5.22 17.08
C ALA A 53 -4.06 -5.94 15.94
N GLY A 54 -3.37 -6.15 14.83
CA GLY A 54 -3.88 -6.84 13.66
C GLY A 54 -3.10 -8.11 13.35
N ASN A 55 -3.77 -9.08 12.73
CA ASN A 55 -3.11 -10.19 12.06
C ASN A 55 -3.59 -10.26 10.61
N LEU A 56 -2.64 -10.46 9.72
CA LEU A 56 -2.85 -10.79 8.32
C LEU A 56 -2.53 -12.26 8.10
N ALA A 57 -3.40 -12.96 7.38
CA ALA A 57 -3.14 -14.28 6.83
C ALA A 57 -3.48 -14.29 5.34
N ILE A 58 -2.50 -14.57 4.50
CA ILE A 58 -2.70 -14.75 3.06
C ILE A 58 -2.74 -16.25 2.76
N ALA A 59 -3.83 -16.70 2.16
CA ALA A 59 -3.94 -18.02 1.54
C ALA A 59 -3.84 -17.86 0.02
N GLY A 60 -2.99 -18.66 -0.62
CA GLY A 60 -2.93 -18.73 -2.08
C GLY A 60 -4.23 -19.29 -2.65
N ALA A 61 -4.40 -19.21 -3.98
CA ALA A 61 -5.57 -19.77 -4.67
C ALA A 61 -5.76 -21.29 -4.46
N ASP A 62 -4.70 -22.01 -4.07
CA ASP A 62 -4.73 -23.43 -3.69
C ASP A 62 -5.18 -23.67 -2.23
N GLY A 63 -5.36 -22.60 -1.45
CA GLY A 63 -5.75 -22.63 -0.05
C GLY A 63 -4.58 -22.82 0.93
N GLU A 64 -3.34 -22.96 0.44
CA GLU A 64 -2.17 -23.05 1.30
C GLU A 64 -1.77 -21.67 1.83
N THR A 65 -1.25 -21.60 3.05
CA THR A 65 -0.82 -20.33 3.65
C THR A 65 0.44 -19.82 2.95
N ALA A 66 0.32 -18.66 2.29
CA ALA A 66 1.43 -17.97 1.63
C ALA A 66 2.18 -17.04 2.59
N LEU A 67 1.46 -16.35 3.47
CA LEU A 67 2.02 -15.40 4.43
C LEU A 67 1.17 -15.34 5.70
N SER A 68 1.81 -15.14 6.86
CA SER A 68 1.12 -14.73 8.08
C SER A 68 1.96 -13.71 8.83
N GLU A 69 1.34 -12.58 9.17
CA GLU A 69 2.01 -11.40 9.73
C GLU A 69 1.16 -10.81 10.84
N SER A 70 1.81 -10.27 11.87
CA SER A 70 1.16 -9.45 12.88
C SER A 70 1.59 -8.00 12.70
N PHE A 71 0.69 -7.07 12.99
CA PHE A 71 0.94 -5.63 12.90
C PHE A 71 0.21 -4.88 14.01
N GLU A 72 0.59 -3.62 14.22
CA GLU A 72 -0.13 -2.68 15.09
C GLU A 72 -0.61 -1.52 14.21
N THR A 73 -1.83 -1.06 14.43
CA THR A 73 -2.41 0.04 13.65
C THR A 73 -3.12 1.08 14.52
N GLU A 74 -2.85 2.34 14.20
CA GLU A 74 -3.54 3.55 14.62
C GLU A 74 -4.20 4.26 13.42
N SER A 75 -4.16 3.63 12.25
CA SER A 75 -4.83 4.16 11.06
C SER A 75 -6.35 4.13 11.23
N PHE A 76 -7.04 4.90 10.41
CA PHE A 76 -8.50 4.83 10.23
C PHE A 76 -8.87 4.29 8.84
N PHE A 77 -7.89 3.75 8.10
CA PHE A 77 -8.09 3.13 6.81
C PHE A 77 -8.07 1.61 6.93
N TYR A 78 -8.93 0.94 6.19
CA TYR A 78 -8.83 -0.49 6.00
C TYR A 78 -7.70 -0.85 5.01
N PRO A 79 -7.15 -2.08 5.10
CA PRO A 79 -6.25 -2.59 4.09
C PRO A 79 -6.87 -2.58 2.69
N SER A 80 -6.05 -2.41 1.65
CA SER A 80 -6.50 -2.31 0.27
C SER A 80 -5.60 -3.06 -0.71
N LEU A 81 -6.11 -3.25 -1.93
CA LEU A 81 -5.41 -3.84 -3.06
C LEU A 81 -5.06 -2.79 -4.12
N ILE A 82 -3.89 -2.91 -4.73
CA ILE A 82 -3.45 -2.10 -5.87
C ILE A 82 -2.33 -2.83 -6.63
N ASP A 83 -2.35 -2.84 -7.96
CA ASP A 83 -1.22 -3.31 -8.78
C ASP A 83 -0.26 -2.13 -9.03
N LEU A 84 0.76 -1.97 -8.18
CA LEU A 84 1.69 -0.82 -8.22
C LEU A 84 2.74 -0.97 -9.31
N ASP A 85 3.29 -2.17 -9.49
CA ASP A 85 4.33 -2.43 -10.47
C ASP A 85 3.77 -2.84 -11.86
N GLY A 86 2.46 -2.99 -12.00
CA GLY A 86 1.80 -3.31 -13.26
C GLY A 86 2.08 -4.74 -13.72
N ASN A 87 2.40 -5.65 -12.81
CA ASN A 87 2.71 -7.04 -13.12
C ASN A 87 1.45 -7.92 -13.26
N GLY A 88 0.26 -7.36 -12.99
CA GLY A 88 -1.03 -8.03 -13.07
C GLY A 88 -1.43 -8.82 -11.83
N PHE A 89 -0.64 -8.76 -10.76
CA PHE A 89 -0.97 -9.25 -9.43
C PHE A 89 -1.25 -8.05 -8.51
N ASP A 90 -2.26 -8.18 -7.65
CA ASP A 90 -2.54 -7.13 -6.68
C ASP A 90 -1.49 -7.13 -5.56
N ASP A 91 -0.96 -5.95 -5.24
CA ASP A 91 -0.21 -5.67 -4.02
C ASP A 91 -1.17 -5.34 -2.88
N ILE A 92 -0.75 -5.62 -1.64
CA ILE A 92 -1.54 -5.37 -0.44
C ILE A 92 -0.92 -4.21 0.34
N LEU A 93 -1.72 -3.18 0.60
CA LEU A 93 -1.38 -2.07 1.47
C LEU A 93 -2.05 -2.27 2.83
N VAL A 94 -1.26 -2.43 3.89
CA VAL A 94 -1.75 -2.50 5.27
C VAL A 94 -1.41 -1.19 5.97
N PRO A 95 -2.39 -0.30 6.21
CA PRO A 95 -2.13 0.97 6.85
C PRO A 95 -1.82 0.76 8.35
N LEU A 96 -0.72 1.35 8.79
CA LEU A 96 -0.22 1.27 10.16
C LEU A 96 -0.56 2.54 10.95
N ILE A 97 -0.10 3.69 10.49
CA ILE A 97 -0.27 4.94 11.26
C ILE A 97 -0.68 6.02 10.28
N THR A 98 -1.81 6.66 10.53
CA THR A 98 -2.22 7.84 9.77
C THR A 98 -2.02 9.10 10.61
N GLY A 99 -1.08 9.94 10.16
CA GLY A 99 -0.89 11.27 10.73
C GLY A 99 -1.90 12.27 10.17
N ASN A 100 -1.55 13.56 10.18
CA ASN A 100 -2.43 14.60 9.63
C ASN A 100 -2.74 14.43 8.14
N VAL A 101 -1.79 13.89 7.37
CA VAL A 101 -1.91 13.76 5.91
C VAL A 101 -1.35 12.42 5.42
N ASN A 102 -0.15 12.06 5.86
CA ASN A 102 0.50 10.83 5.40
C ASN A 102 0.06 9.64 6.24
N THR A 103 -0.02 8.49 5.58
CA THR A 103 -0.16 7.18 6.21
C THR A 103 1.13 6.39 5.99
N GLU A 104 1.57 5.68 7.02
CA GLU A 104 2.61 4.66 6.94
C GLU A 104 1.96 3.29 6.69
N TYR A 105 2.56 2.47 5.83
CA TYR A 105 2.03 1.18 5.42
C TYR A 105 3.09 0.07 5.54
N VAL A 106 2.60 -1.13 5.84
CA VAL A 106 3.26 -2.34 5.32
C VAL A 106 2.82 -2.51 3.87
N LEU A 107 3.80 -2.64 2.97
CA LEU A 107 3.57 -2.98 1.57
C LEU A 107 4.01 -4.42 1.34
N ILE A 108 3.10 -5.22 0.79
CA ILE A 108 3.32 -6.60 0.41
C ILE A 108 3.10 -6.69 -1.09
N MET A 109 4.15 -7.06 -1.82
CA MET A 109 4.08 -7.10 -3.29
C MET A 109 3.51 -8.44 -3.75
N GLY A 110 2.55 -8.42 -4.67
CA GLY A 110 2.02 -9.60 -5.33
C GLY A 110 2.92 -10.02 -6.50
N GLY A 111 3.00 -11.33 -6.77
CA GLY A 111 3.69 -11.83 -7.95
C GLY A 111 3.65 -13.35 -8.04
N GLU A 112 4.21 -13.90 -9.13
CA GLU A 112 4.29 -15.36 -9.33
C GLU A 112 4.99 -16.10 -8.17
N GLY A 113 5.88 -15.41 -7.45
CA GLY A 113 6.60 -15.92 -6.28
C GLY A 113 5.81 -15.87 -4.97
N GLY A 114 4.58 -15.37 -4.97
CA GLY A 114 3.73 -15.16 -3.79
C GLY A 114 3.72 -13.71 -3.32
N TYR A 115 3.56 -13.53 -2.00
CA TYR A 115 3.32 -12.24 -1.36
C TYR A 115 4.41 -11.86 -0.34
N PRO A 116 5.64 -11.51 -0.76
CA PRO A 116 6.68 -11.04 0.16
C PRO A 116 6.37 -9.64 0.71
N VAL A 117 6.71 -9.43 1.99
CA VAL A 117 6.72 -8.09 2.61
C VAL A 117 7.86 -7.28 1.99
N ALA A 118 7.51 -6.23 1.24
CA ALA A 118 8.48 -5.38 0.54
C ALA A 118 8.92 -4.17 1.37
N SER A 119 8.02 -3.64 2.21
CA SER A 119 8.34 -2.58 3.16
C SER A 119 7.44 -2.65 4.38
N ARG A 120 7.93 -2.13 5.51
CA ARG A 120 7.15 -1.98 6.75
C ARG A 120 6.93 -0.53 7.15
N GLU A 121 7.44 0.41 6.36
CA GLU A 121 7.51 1.83 6.72
C GLU A 121 7.36 2.73 5.48
N ILE A 122 6.75 2.23 4.40
CA ILE A 122 6.50 3.08 3.23
C ILE A 122 5.43 4.11 3.57
N SER A 123 5.66 5.38 3.24
CA SER A 123 4.78 6.48 3.67
C SER A 123 4.34 7.38 2.53
N GLY A 124 3.09 7.82 2.60
CA GLY A 124 2.46 8.77 1.69
C GLY A 124 0.97 8.94 1.98
N HIS A 125 0.33 9.92 1.36
CA HIS A 125 -1.13 10.04 1.30
C HIS A 125 -1.72 9.39 0.04
N THR A 126 -0.87 9.05 -0.93
CA THR A 126 -1.23 8.29 -2.13
C THR A 126 -0.04 7.42 -2.52
N LEU A 127 -0.34 6.21 -2.99
CA LEU A 127 0.61 5.29 -3.62
C LEU A 127 -0.02 4.89 -4.95
N GLU A 128 0.68 5.10 -6.07
CA GLU A 128 0.11 4.88 -7.39
C GLU A 128 1.13 4.39 -8.42
N PRO A 129 0.71 3.56 -9.39
CA PRO A 129 1.55 3.17 -10.52
C PRO A 129 1.83 4.38 -11.42
N VAL A 130 3.07 4.50 -11.91
CA VAL A 130 3.48 5.54 -12.85
C VAL A 130 3.60 4.96 -14.25
N THR A 131 4.38 3.89 -14.37
CA THR A 131 4.57 3.09 -15.59
C THR A 131 4.87 1.66 -15.14
N PRO A 132 4.71 0.62 -15.99
CA PRO A 132 5.10 -0.73 -15.60
C PRO A 132 6.50 -0.79 -14.97
N GLY A 133 6.57 -1.37 -13.77
CA GLY A 133 7.75 -1.51 -12.92
C GLY A 133 8.12 -0.30 -12.07
N LEU A 134 7.39 0.83 -12.16
CA LEU A 134 7.67 2.06 -11.42
C LEU A 134 6.38 2.59 -10.79
N PHE A 135 6.42 2.79 -9.48
CA PHE A 135 5.36 3.44 -8.74
C PHE A 135 5.90 4.60 -7.90
N VAL A 136 4.99 5.40 -7.38
CA VAL A 136 5.31 6.61 -6.62
C VAL A 136 4.48 6.68 -5.35
N THR A 137 5.06 7.21 -4.29
CA THR A 137 4.32 7.68 -3.12
C THR A 137 4.33 9.18 -3.07
N HIS A 138 3.17 9.79 -2.81
CA HIS A 138 3.04 11.21 -2.60
C HIS A 138 2.97 11.48 -1.11
N ALA A 139 3.80 12.36 -0.59
CA ALA A 139 3.85 12.72 0.82
C ALA A 139 3.81 14.25 0.96
N ARG A 140 3.33 14.70 2.12
CA ARG A 140 3.23 16.12 2.44
C ARG A 140 3.98 16.43 3.72
N SER A 141 4.88 17.41 3.63
CA SER A 141 5.63 17.95 4.79
C SER A 141 4.95 19.20 5.34
N SER A 142 4.39 20.04 4.47
CA SER A 142 3.68 21.25 4.87
C SER A 142 2.56 21.59 3.87
N ALA A 143 1.84 22.70 4.09
CA ALA A 143 0.85 23.19 3.12
C ALA A 143 1.41 23.62 1.77
N VAL A 144 2.73 23.87 1.68
CA VAL A 144 3.37 24.37 0.46
C VAL A 144 4.52 23.47 -0.01
N GLU A 145 4.84 22.42 0.74
CA GLU A 145 5.95 21.52 0.45
C GLU A 145 5.49 20.06 0.48
N HIS A 146 5.54 19.44 -0.69
CA HIS A 146 5.20 18.06 -0.94
C HIS A 146 6.43 17.31 -1.47
N PHE A 147 6.42 15.99 -1.32
CA PHE A 147 7.45 15.10 -1.83
C PHE A 147 6.80 13.97 -2.59
N ALA A 148 7.45 13.51 -3.66
CA ALA A 148 7.07 12.28 -4.33
C ALA A 148 8.28 11.38 -4.43
N SER A 149 8.17 10.16 -3.90
CA SER A 149 9.26 9.17 -3.89
C SER A 149 8.93 8.00 -4.80
N PHE A 150 9.84 7.69 -5.70
CA PHE A 150 9.67 6.68 -6.74
C PHE A 150 10.42 5.41 -6.38
N PHE A 151 9.77 4.28 -6.66
CA PHE A 151 10.28 2.96 -6.29
C PHE A 151 10.11 1.98 -7.43
N THR A 152 11.08 1.07 -7.56
CA THR A 152 10.96 -0.15 -8.35
C THR A 152 11.01 -1.35 -7.42
N TRP A 153 10.39 -2.45 -7.81
CA TRP A 153 10.47 -3.72 -7.09
C TRP A 153 11.35 -4.69 -7.86
N ASN A 154 12.37 -5.25 -7.21
CA ASN A 154 13.31 -6.18 -7.84
C ASN A 154 13.03 -7.66 -7.52
N GLY A 155 11.92 -7.95 -6.81
CA GLY A 155 11.56 -9.29 -6.34
C GLY A 155 12.03 -9.61 -4.92
N GLU A 156 12.88 -8.78 -4.33
CA GLU A 156 13.41 -8.96 -2.96
C GLU A 156 13.27 -7.70 -2.11
N ALA A 157 13.56 -6.52 -2.67
CA ALA A 157 13.50 -5.24 -1.99
C ALA A 157 12.96 -4.14 -2.91
N LEU A 158 12.43 -3.09 -2.29
CA LEU A 158 12.16 -1.84 -2.97
C LEU A 158 13.47 -1.10 -3.24
N ASP A 159 13.73 -0.82 -4.51
CA ASP A 159 14.80 0.08 -4.91
C ASP A 159 14.23 1.50 -4.97
N HIS A 160 14.77 2.40 -4.14
CA HIS A 160 14.46 3.82 -4.21
C HIS A 160 15.15 4.44 -5.42
N GLU A 161 14.36 4.94 -6.37
CA GLU A 161 14.87 5.49 -7.62
C GLU A 161 15.15 6.99 -7.50
N ALA A 162 14.19 7.73 -6.93
CA ALA A 162 14.24 9.17 -6.82
C ALA A 162 13.25 9.72 -5.79
N THR A 163 13.54 10.92 -5.29
CA THR A 163 12.56 11.76 -4.63
C THR A 163 12.59 13.14 -5.29
N VAL A 164 11.42 13.65 -5.68
CA VAL A 164 11.25 15.05 -6.07
C VAL A 164 10.58 15.83 -4.95
N SER A 165 10.98 17.09 -4.80
CA SER A 165 10.31 18.06 -3.95
C SER A 165 9.46 18.97 -4.83
N ILE A 166 8.22 19.18 -4.41
CA ILE A 166 7.24 20.05 -5.07
C ILE A 166 6.93 21.18 -4.10
N THR A 167 7.33 22.40 -4.47
CA THR A 167 7.06 23.61 -3.70
C THR A 167 6.02 24.47 -4.40
N PHE A 168 4.89 24.71 -3.75
CA PHE A 168 3.85 25.61 -4.25
C PHE A 168 4.21 27.06 -3.89
N GLN A 169 4.28 27.92 -4.90
CA GLN A 169 4.57 29.34 -4.72
C GLN A 169 3.28 30.16 -4.61
N ASP A 170 2.27 29.79 -5.38
CA ASP A 170 0.89 30.31 -5.35
C ASP A 170 -0.08 29.23 -5.88
N GLU A 171 -1.35 29.59 -6.11
CA GLU A 171 -2.41 28.65 -6.53
C GLU A 171 -2.15 28.04 -7.91
N ASP A 172 -1.41 28.73 -8.79
CA ASP A 172 -1.19 28.32 -10.18
C ASP A 172 0.26 27.93 -10.47
N THR A 173 1.17 28.14 -9.51
CA THR A 173 2.60 28.00 -9.71
C THR A 173 3.22 27.07 -8.68
N SER A 174 3.78 25.96 -9.16
CA SER A 174 4.65 25.10 -8.38
C SER A 174 6.02 24.96 -9.03
N VAL A 175 7.01 24.61 -8.22
CA VAL A 175 8.34 24.23 -8.67
C VAL A 175 8.60 22.81 -8.23
N CYS A 176 8.89 21.94 -9.19
CA CYS A 176 9.35 20.58 -8.94
C CYS A 176 10.87 20.52 -9.15
N THR A 177 11.58 19.86 -8.22
CA THR A 177 13.03 19.66 -8.27
C THR A 177 13.40 18.28 -7.77
N LEU A 178 14.43 17.67 -8.34
CA LEU A 178 14.97 16.41 -7.86
C LEU A 178 15.73 16.65 -6.54
N ALA A 179 15.22 16.07 -5.45
CA ALA A 179 15.85 16.15 -4.13
C ALA A 179 16.93 15.07 -3.96
N THR A 180 16.62 13.84 -4.35
CA THR A 180 17.52 12.68 -4.31
C THR A 180 17.22 11.74 -5.47
N GLY A 181 18.15 10.86 -5.84
CA GLY A 181 17.89 9.79 -6.81
C GLY A 181 18.95 9.61 -7.88
N GLN A 182 18.81 8.52 -8.64
CA GLN A 182 19.62 8.28 -9.82
C GLN A 182 19.14 9.19 -10.97
N VAL A 183 20.09 9.84 -11.66
CA VAL A 183 19.83 10.66 -12.86
C VAL A 183 19.38 9.79 -14.07
N GLY A 184 19.03 8.52 -13.86
CA GLY A 184 18.77 7.54 -14.91
C GLY A 184 17.65 7.95 -15.86
N ARG A 185 16.51 8.42 -15.31
CA ARG A 185 15.40 8.97 -16.11
C ARG A 185 15.37 10.51 -16.15
N GLY A 186 16.12 11.15 -15.25
CA GLY A 186 16.26 12.62 -15.17
C GLY A 186 15.12 13.33 -14.43
N GLU A 187 15.38 14.55 -13.97
CA GLU A 187 14.41 15.40 -13.23
C GLU A 187 13.13 15.65 -14.06
N ASP A 188 13.27 15.97 -15.34
CA ASP A 188 12.14 16.23 -16.24
C ASP A 188 11.11 15.09 -16.25
N PHE A 189 11.57 13.83 -16.23
CA PHE A 189 10.68 12.67 -16.20
C PHE A 189 9.89 12.60 -14.89
N TYR A 190 10.59 12.67 -13.75
CA TYR A 190 9.96 12.54 -12.44
C TYR A 190 9.03 13.71 -12.14
N CYS A 191 9.43 14.92 -12.51
CA CYS A 191 8.57 16.10 -12.37
C CYS A 191 7.35 16.04 -13.30
N ALA A 192 7.50 15.60 -14.55
CA ALA A 192 6.35 15.42 -15.43
C ALA A 192 5.37 14.37 -14.88
N ALA A 193 5.87 13.27 -14.30
CA ALA A 193 5.04 12.21 -13.74
C ALA A 193 4.12 12.70 -12.60
N VAL A 194 4.59 13.64 -11.78
CA VAL A 194 3.84 14.13 -10.59
C VAL A 194 3.08 15.43 -10.86
N MET A 195 3.46 16.17 -11.90
CA MET A 195 2.81 17.43 -12.26
C MET A 195 1.68 17.24 -13.28
N ASN A 196 1.73 16.19 -14.11
CA ASN A 196 0.63 15.88 -15.03
C ASN A 196 -0.57 15.22 -14.34
N THR A 197 -0.43 14.76 -13.10
CA THR A 197 -1.54 14.22 -12.30
C THR A 197 -2.37 15.32 -11.61
N SER A 198 -1.87 16.57 -11.54
CA SER A 198 -2.60 17.70 -10.94
C SER A 198 -3.59 18.42 -11.86
N GLU A 199 -3.69 18.06 -13.15
CA GLU A 199 -4.66 18.68 -14.07
C GLU A 199 -6.06 18.00 -14.06
N GLU A 200 -6.27 16.87 -13.36
CA GLU A 200 -7.54 16.13 -13.39
C GLU A 200 -8.41 16.19 -12.11
N THR A 201 -8.14 17.11 -11.18
CA THR A 201 -9.04 17.34 -10.04
C THR A 201 -9.45 18.81 -9.91
N GLU A 202 -10.43 19.21 -10.71
CA GLU A 202 -11.38 20.31 -10.41
C GLU A 202 -12.70 19.73 -9.88
#